data_AF-A0A0A9XDB9-F1
#
_entry.id   AF-A0A0A9XDB9-F1
#
_cell.length_a   1.000
_cell.length_b   1.000
_cell.length_c   1.000
_cell.angle_alpha   90.00
_cell.angle_beta   90.00
_cell.angle_gamma   90.00
#
_symmetry.space_group_name_H-M   'P 1'
#
loop_
_entity.id
_entity.type
_entity.pdbx_description
1 polymer ?
#
loop_
_entity_poly.entity_id
_entity_poly.type
_entity_poly.pdbx_seq_one_letter_code
_entity_poly.pdbx_strand_id
1 'polypeptide(L)'
;NIVADTMSRVCGAIATTEDLVSLHEALCHPGVTRFYHWIRARNMPFSIDDIRRTTSACPTCAELKPRFFRPSEPPHLIKATRPFERLSMHYKGPLPTATG
;
A
#
# COMPACT_ATOMS: atom_id res chain seq x y z
N ASN A 1 4.36 -34.31 -28.36
CA ASN A 1 3.02 -34.00 -27.83
C ASN A 1 2.95 -34.61 -26.44
N ILE A 2 3.33 -33.85 -25.40
CA ILE A 2 3.35 -34.36 -24.02
C ILE A 2 1.98 -34.05 -23.44
N VAL A 3 1.23 -35.09 -23.12
CA VAL A 3 -0.12 -34.99 -22.55
C VAL A 3 0.01 -34.43 -21.14
N ALA A 4 -0.73 -33.38 -20.82
CA ALA A 4 -0.71 -32.77 -19.50
C ALA A 4 -1.31 -33.73 -18.47
N ASP A 5 -0.50 -34.17 -17.51
CA ASP A 5 -0.92 -35.06 -16.43
C ASP A 5 -2.00 -34.42 -15.55
N THR A 6 -3.00 -35.23 -15.22
CA THR A 6 -4.18 -34.92 -14.40
C THR A 6 -3.87 -34.39 -12.99
N MET A 7 -2.62 -34.48 -12.53
CA MET A 7 -2.17 -34.02 -11.21
C MET A 7 -1.89 -32.51 -11.15
N SER A 8 -1.71 -31.82 -12.28
CA SER A 8 -1.49 -30.36 -12.28
C SER A 8 -2.71 -29.57 -11.77
N ARG A 9 -3.89 -30.21 -11.73
CA ARG A 9 -5.14 -29.59 -11.25
C ARG A 9 -5.35 -29.67 -9.74
N VAL A 10 -4.61 -30.53 -9.02
CA VAL A 10 -4.91 -30.87 -7.61
C VAL A 10 -4.20 -29.96 -6.61
N CYS A 11 -3.17 -29.19 -7.03
CA CYS A 11 -2.47 -28.29 -6.10
C CYS A 11 -3.31 -27.12 -5.58
N GLY A 12 -4.50 -26.87 -6.14
CA GLY A 12 -5.38 -25.80 -5.66
C GLY A 12 -6.03 -26.06 -4.30
N ALA A 13 -6.12 -27.31 -3.82
CA ALA A 13 -6.93 -27.65 -2.66
C ALA A 13 -6.22 -27.52 -1.29
N ILE A 14 -4.90 -27.33 -1.27
CA ILE A 14 -4.09 -27.22 -0.05
C ILE A 14 -3.35 -25.87 -0.02
N ALA A 15 -4.02 -24.80 -0.45
CA ALA A 15 -3.44 -23.48 -0.43
C ALA A 15 -3.48 -22.95 1.02
N THR A 16 -2.33 -22.88 1.67
CA THR A 16 -2.18 -22.38 3.04
C THR A 16 -2.09 -20.85 3.05
N THR A 17 -2.25 -20.23 4.21
CA THR A 17 -2.05 -18.78 4.35
C THR A 17 -0.61 -18.35 4.06
N GLU A 18 0.37 -19.25 4.25
CA GLU A 18 1.79 -19.00 3.91
C GLU A 18 2.00 -18.88 2.39
N ASP A 19 1.20 -19.60 1.60
CA ASP A 19 1.20 -19.48 0.13
C ASP A 19 0.70 -18.10 -0.33
N LEU A 20 -0.22 -17.49 0.42
CA LEU A 20 -0.76 -16.16 0.12
C LEU A 20 0.27 -15.04 0.41
N VAL A 21 1.05 -15.18 1.48
CA VAL A 21 2.09 -14.22 1.87
C VAL A 21 3.24 -14.24 0.86
N SER A 22 3.78 -15.44 0.59
CA SER A 22 4.86 -15.60 -0.40
C SER A 22 4.44 -15.12 -1.79
N LEU A 23 3.18 -15.35 -2.18
CA LEU A 23 2.63 -14.86 -3.43
C LEU A 23 2.51 -13.33 -3.46
N HIS A 24 2.09 -12.71 -2.36
CA HIS A 24 2.01 -11.25 -2.23
C HIS A 24 3.38 -10.59 -2.44
N GLU A 25 4.43 -11.19 -1.86
CA GLU A 25 5.81 -10.74 -2.02
C GLU A 25 6.30 -10.93 -3.46
N ALA A 26 6.07 -12.12 -4.04
CA ALA A 26 6.47 -12.43 -5.41
C ALA A 26 5.80 -11.55 -6.49
N LEU A 27 4.60 -11.04 -6.21
CA LEU A 27 3.85 -10.15 -7.10
C LEU A 27 4.15 -8.65 -6.87
N CYS A 28 5.22 -8.35 -6.14
CA CYS A 28 5.63 -6.98 -5.82
C CYS A 28 4.58 -6.19 -5.03
N HIS A 29 4.04 -6.78 -3.96
CA HIS A 29 3.17 -6.10 -3.00
C HIS A 29 1.91 -5.43 -3.61
N PRO A 30 1.08 -6.17 -4.37
CA PRO A 30 -0.12 -5.62 -4.97
C PRO A 30 -1.14 -5.19 -3.90
N GLY A 31 -1.84 -4.08 -4.17
CA GLY A 31 -3.00 -3.69 -3.36
C GLY A 31 -4.16 -4.68 -3.48
N VAL A 32 -5.07 -4.67 -2.49
CA VAL A 32 -6.18 -5.63 -2.33
C VAL A 32 -6.93 -5.92 -3.64
N THR A 33 -7.35 -4.89 -4.37
CA THR A 33 -8.13 -5.06 -5.62
C THR A 33 -7.33 -5.77 -6.71
N ARG A 34 -6.07 -5.36 -6.92
CA ARG A 34 -5.20 -5.97 -7.94
C ARG A 34 -4.85 -7.40 -7.57
N PHE A 35 -4.61 -7.65 -6.29
CA PHE A 35 -4.29 -8.98 -5.80
C PHE A 35 -5.48 -9.92 -5.92
N TYR A 36 -6.67 -9.46 -5.53
CA TYR A 36 -7.92 -10.21 -5.69
C TYR A 36 -8.23 -10.53 -7.15
N HIS A 37 -8.09 -9.57 -8.05
CA HIS A 37 -8.28 -9.80 -9.48
C HIS A 37 -7.35 -10.91 -10.01
N TRP A 38 -6.07 -10.88 -9.61
CA TRP A 38 -5.10 -11.89 -10.02
C TRP A 38 -5.44 -13.29 -9.48
N ILE A 39 -5.85 -13.38 -8.22
CA ILE A 39 -6.25 -14.64 -7.56
C ILE A 39 -7.47 -15.24 -8.25
N ARG A 40 -8.48 -14.41 -8.57
CA ARG A 40 -9.69 -14.83 -9.28
C ARG A 40 -9.40 -15.28 -10.71
N ALA A 41 -8.50 -14.59 -11.42
CA ALA A 41 -8.09 -14.97 -12.77
C ALA A 41 -7.42 -16.35 -12.83
N ARG A 42 -6.83 -16.81 -11.72
CA ARG A 42 -6.21 -18.15 -11.59
C ARG A 42 -7.07 -19.16 -10.86
N ASN A 43 -8.32 -18.81 -10.56
CA ASN A 43 -9.29 -19.68 -9.89
C ASN A 43 -8.79 -20.25 -8.55
N MET A 44 -7.96 -19.47 -7.82
CA MET A 44 -7.42 -19.86 -6.52
C MET A 44 -8.47 -19.71 -5.41
N PRO A 45 -8.51 -20.60 -4.40
CA PRO A 45 -9.59 -20.65 -3.40
C PRO A 45 -9.36 -19.69 -2.22
N PHE A 46 -8.96 -18.45 -2.48
CA PHE A 46 -8.77 -17.44 -1.44
C PHE A 46 -9.90 -16.42 -1.41
N SER A 47 -10.33 -16.07 -0.21
CA SER A 47 -11.35 -15.04 -0.01
C SER A 47 -10.75 -13.63 -0.11
N ILE A 48 -11.60 -12.62 -0.29
CA ILE A 48 -11.16 -11.22 -0.23
C ILE A 48 -10.65 -10.84 1.17
N ASP A 49 -11.16 -11.49 2.22
CA ASP A 49 -10.74 -11.21 3.59
C ASP A 49 -9.35 -11.77 3.89
N ASP A 50 -8.98 -12.91 3.31
CA ASP A 50 -7.61 -13.44 3.41
C ASP A 50 -6.62 -12.47 2.77
N ILE A 51 -6.96 -11.95 1.59
CA ILE A 51 -6.15 -10.95 0.88
C ILE A 51 -6.03 -9.66 1.70
N ARG A 52 -7.12 -9.19 2.31
CA ARG A 52 -7.09 -8.01 3.19
C ARG A 52 -6.16 -8.25 4.37
N ARG A 53 -6.24 -9.41 5.02
CA ARG A 53 -5.36 -9.79 6.14
C ARG A 53 -3.90 -9.79 5.69
N THR A 54 -3.55 -10.52 4.63
CA THR A 54 -2.18 -10.59 4.09
C THR A 54 -1.64 -9.21 3.72
N THR A 55 -2.42 -8.40 3.01
CA THR A 55 -1.99 -7.05 2.59
C THR A 55 -1.83 -6.11 3.78
N SER A 56 -2.69 -6.23 4.82
CA SER A 56 -2.62 -5.39 6.02
C SER A 56 -1.49 -5.77 6.98
N ALA A 57 -1.13 -7.06 7.02
CA ALA A 57 -0.08 -7.60 7.87
C ALA A 57 1.33 -7.48 7.26
N CYS A 58 1.44 -7.16 5.97
CA CYS A 58 2.73 -7.05 5.28
C CYS A 58 3.53 -5.82 5.79
N PRO A 59 4.74 -6.00 6.35
CA PRO A 59 5.56 -4.91 6.90
C PRO A 59 6.03 -3.94 5.81
N THR A 60 6.47 -4.45 4.66
CA THR A 60 6.90 -3.64 3.50
C THR A 60 5.76 -2.76 3.00
N CYS A 61 4.55 -3.30 2.89
CA CYS A 61 3.37 -2.51 2.56
C CYS A 61 3.08 -1.46 3.63
N ALA A 62 3.21 -1.79 4.91
CA ALA A 62 2.93 -0.86 6.00
C ALA A 62 3.89 0.34 6.01
N GLU A 63 5.15 0.14 5.61
CA GLU A 63 6.18 1.17 5.50
C GLU A 63 6.02 2.03 4.24
N LEU A 64 5.82 1.40 3.07
CA LEU A 64 5.77 2.10 1.79
C LEU A 64 4.41 2.75 1.52
N LYS A 65 3.32 2.20 2.05
CA LYS A 65 1.98 2.71 1.76
C LYS A 65 1.78 4.05 2.47
N PRO A 66 1.54 5.14 1.73
CA PRO A 66 1.28 6.44 2.34
C PRO A 66 0.03 6.36 3.21
N ARG A 67 0.22 6.49 4.53
CA ARG A 67 -0.88 6.61 5.50
C ARG A 67 -1.19 8.08 5.66
N PHE A 68 -2.11 8.58 4.83
CA PHE A 68 -2.60 9.94 4.98
C PHE A 68 -3.37 10.04 6.30
N PHE A 69 -2.73 10.62 7.31
CA PHE A 69 -3.42 11.00 8.54
C PHE A 69 -4.38 12.16 8.21
N ARG A 70 -5.67 11.91 8.38
CA ARG A 70 -6.69 12.95 8.34
C ARG A 70 -7.19 13.15 9.78
N PRO A 71 -6.78 14.23 10.46
CA PRO A 71 -7.31 14.51 11.79
C PRO A 71 -8.83 14.68 11.71
N SER A 72 -9.54 14.27 12.77
CA SER A 72 -11.00 14.39 12.87
C SER A 72 -11.47 15.84 12.78
N GLU A 73 -10.63 16.75 13.27
CA GLU A 73 -10.84 18.19 13.19
C GLU A 73 -9.72 18.84 12.36
N PRO A 74 -10.05 19.83 11.51
CA PRO A 74 -9.03 20.57 10.78
C PRO A 74 -8.11 21.29 11.78
N PRO A 75 -6.78 21.30 11.56
CA PRO A 75 -5.85 21.99 12.44
C PRO A 75 -6.25 23.45 12.58
N HIS A 76 -6.44 23.90 13.82
CA HIS A 76 -6.80 25.29 14.10
C HIS A 76 -5.58 26.19 13.96
N LEU A 77 -5.65 27.10 12.99
CA LEU A 77 -4.64 28.14 12.81
C LEU A 77 -4.77 29.17 13.94
N ILE A 78 -3.72 29.32 14.74
CA ILE A 78 -3.67 30.34 15.79
C ILE A 78 -3.45 31.71 15.13
N LYS A 79 -4.44 32.58 15.22
CA LYS A 79 -4.40 33.94 14.67
C LYS A 79 -3.76 34.91 15.66
N ALA A 80 -3.17 35.99 15.16
CA ALA A 80 -2.84 37.15 15.97
C ALA A 80 -4.14 37.90 16.32
N THR A 81 -4.27 38.34 17.58
CA THR A 81 -5.35 39.18 18.08
C THR A 81 -5.00 40.67 18.02
N ARG A 82 -3.71 41.01 17.94
CA ARG A 82 -3.18 42.37 17.85
C ARG A 82 -2.08 42.49 16.77
N PRO A 83 -1.87 43.67 16.18
CA PRO A 83 -0.75 43.91 15.27
C PRO A 83 0.59 43.55 15.91
N PHE A 84 1.48 42.91 15.14
CA PHE A 84 2.82 42.48 15.58
C PHE A 84 2.87 41.46 16.73
N GLU A 85 1.73 40.90 17.15
CA GLU A 85 1.69 39.89 18.22
C GLU A 85 2.31 38.56 17.78
N ARG A 86 2.13 38.20 16.50
CA ARG A 86 2.67 36.95 15.95
C ARG A 86 3.08 37.14 14.49
N LEU A 87 4.35 36.90 14.20
CA LEU A 87 4.93 36.92 12.86
C LEU A 87 5.45 35.52 12.52
N SER A 88 5.06 35.00 11.35
CA SER A 88 5.61 33.78 10.78
C SER A 88 6.44 34.17 9.56
N MET A 89 7.74 33.88 9.61
CA MET A 89 8.69 34.17 8.54
C MET A 89 9.43 32.89 8.18
N HIS A 90 9.59 32.62 6.89
CA HIS A 90 10.30 31.45 6.39
C HIS A 90 11.23 31.88 5.25
N TYR A 91 12.43 31.32 5.20
CA TYR A 91 13.37 31.58 4.11
C TYR A 91 12.97 30.81 2.86
N LYS A 92 12.96 31.48 1.70
CA LYS A 92 12.83 30.80 0.42
C LYS A 92 14.23 30.43 -0.08
N GLY A 93 14.48 29.16 -0.41
CA GLY A 93 15.77 28.76 -0.98
C GLY A 93 15.83 27.32 -1.49
N PRO A 94 16.93 26.96 -2.17
CA PRO A 94 17.99 27.85 -2.68
C PRO A 94 17.49 28.68 -3.87
N LEU A 95 17.93 29.94 -3.96
CA LEU A 95 17.67 30.78 -5.12
C LEU A 95 18.83 30.63 -6.12
N PRO A 96 18.57 30.61 -7.43
CA PRO A 96 19.64 30.54 -8.43
C PRO A 96 20.59 31.73 -8.26
N THR A 97 21.89 31.46 -8.21
CA THR A 97 22.92 32.50 -8.24
C THR A 97 22.93 33.11 -9.64
N ALA A 98 22.75 34.42 -9.73
CA ALA A 98 23.03 35.15 -10.97
C ALA A 98 24.56 35.21 -11.15
N THR A 99 25.15 34.17 -11.71
CA THR A 99 26.52 34.23 -12.21
C THR A 99 26.46 34.97 -13.54
N GLY A 100 26.84 36.25 -13.53
CA GLY A 100 27.05 37.07 -14.72
C GLY A 100 28.42 36.84 -15.34
#